data_AF-A0A031J6Z4-F1
#
_entry.id   AF-A0A031J6Z4-F1
#
_cell.length_a   1.000
_cell.length_b   1.000
_cell.length_c   1.000
_cell.angle_alpha   90.00
_cell.angle_beta   90.00
_cell.angle_gamma   90.00
#
_symmetry.space_group_name_H-M   'P 1'
#
loop_
_entity.id
_entity.type
_entity.pdbx_description
1 polymer ?
#
loop_
_entity_poly.entity_id
_entity_poly.type
_entity_poly.pdbx_seq_one_letter_code
_entity_poly.pdbx_strand_id
1 'polypeptide(L)'
;MNLSRVVCLLAMLTVTGHVFAQTSSCPKPADIKQYRMDKGGYHYVADGPLDQKWAGENETAKELRMASLEFTAANYKPINDERNSMPAVICDYSGAGDDAVRLVLKPVHQFSHAPNTFWEANYCKANDNLKCMFNHQ
;
A
#
# COMPACT_ATOMS: atom_id res chain seq x y z
N MET A 1 -25.81 -11.87 -64.46
CA MET A 1 -24.75 -11.45 -63.52
C MET A 1 -25.39 -11.27 -62.15
N ASN A 2 -25.12 -12.15 -61.19
CA ASN A 2 -25.57 -11.97 -59.80
C ASN A 2 -24.38 -12.23 -58.87
N LEU A 3 -23.83 -11.15 -58.32
CA LEU A 3 -22.72 -11.15 -57.40
C LEU A 3 -23.29 -11.24 -55.98
N SER A 4 -23.29 -12.42 -55.37
CA SER A 4 -23.62 -12.55 -53.93
C SER A 4 -22.33 -12.48 -53.12
N ARG A 5 -22.08 -11.33 -52.51
CA ARG A 5 -21.04 -11.12 -51.50
C ARG A 5 -21.59 -11.64 -50.17
N VAL A 6 -21.03 -12.72 -49.63
CA VAL A 6 -21.26 -13.11 -48.23
C VAL A 6 -20.09 -12.57 -47.41
N VAL A 7 -20.41 -11.62 -46.54
CA VAL A 7 -19.50 -10.96 -45.60
C VAL A 7 -19.22 -11.92 -44.44
N CYS A 8 -17.95 -12.29 -44.24
CA CYS A 8 -17.50 -12.99 -43.04
C CYS A 8 -17.59 -12.07 -41.82
N LEU A 9 -18.55 -12.31 -40.92
CA LEU A 9 -18.58 -11.73 -39.59
C LEU A 9 -17.61 -12.50 -38.68
N LEU A 10 -16.40 -11.97 -38.49
CA LEU A 10 -15.55 -12.38 -37.36
C LEU A 10 -16.13 -11.79 -36.07
N ALA A 11 -16.71 -12.65 -35.24
CA ALA A 11 -17.07 -12.31 -33.87
C ALA A 11 -15.78 -12.14 -33.04
N MET A 12 -15.41 -10.88 -32.76
CA MET A 12 -14.35 -10.57 -31.81
C MET A 12 -14.86 -10.84 -30.39
N LEU A 13 -14.42 -11.95 -29.79
CA LEU A 13 -14.55 -12.18 -28.35
C LEU A 13 -13.65 -11.18 -27.62
N THR A 14 -14.23 -10.10 -27.09
CA THR A 14 -13.53 -9.21 -26.16
C THR A 14 -13.43 -9.91 -24.81
N VAL A 15 -12.27 -10.49 -24.52
CA VAL A 15 -11.93 -10.95 -23.17
C VAL A 15 -11.76 -9.69 -22.31
N THR A 16 -12.83 -9.26 -21.65
CA THR A 16 -12.73 -8.24 -20.59
C THR A 16 -12.06 -8.90 -19.40
N GLY A 17 -10.74 -8.76 -19.28
CA GLY A 17 -10.01 -9.19 -18.10
C GLY A 17 -10.56 -8.47 -16.87
N HIS A 18 -11.20 -9.21 -15.96
CA HIS A 18 -11.51 -8.68 -14.63
C HIS A 18 -10.20 -8.57 -13.86
N VAL A 19 -9.65 -7.36 -13.79
CA VAL A 19 -8.59 -7.06 -12.81
C VAL A 19 -9.24 -7.14 -11.44
N PHE A 20 -8.89 -8.16 -10.66
CA PHE A 20 -9.45 -8.36 -9.33
C PHE A 20 -8.90 -7.27 -8.40
N ALA A 21 -9.78 -6.51 -7.78
CA ALA A 21 -9.40 -5.60 -6.70
C ALA A 21 -8.83 -6.42 -5.54
N GLN A 22 -7.59 -6.16 -5.18
CA GLN A 22 -6.93 -6.79 -4.04
C GLN A 22 -7.18 -5.98 -2.78
N THR A 23 -7.38 -6.66 -1.66
CA THR A 23 -7.46 -6.00 -0.36
C THR A 23 -6.14 -6.16 0.38
N SER A 24 -5.63 -5.08 0.98
CA SER A 24 -4.38 -5.06 1.73
C SER A 24 -4.51 -4.22 2.99
N SER A 25 -3.63 -4.46 3.95
CA SER A 25 -3.49 -3.66 5.18
C SER A 25 -2.04 -3.19 5.32
N CYS A 26 -1.85 -2.22 6.21
CA CYS A 26 -0.53 -1.96 6.78
C CYS A 26 0.05 -3.25 7.40
N PRO A 27 1.37 -3.48 7.35
CA PRO A 27 2.02 -4.61 8.00
C PRO A 27 1.71 -4.69 9.49
N LYS A 28 1.74 -5.89 10.07
CA LYS A 28 1.80 -5.99 11.53
C LYS A 28 3.21 -5.62 11.98
N PRO A 29 3.38 -4.98 13.15
CA PRO A 29 4.70 -4.66 13.68
C PRO A 29 5.68 -5.83 13.71
N ALA A 30 5.21 -7.03 14.05
CA ALA A 30 6.03 -8.24 14.10
C ALA A 30 6.57 -8.70 12.73
N ASP A 31 5.95 -8.27 11.63
CA ASP A 31 6.36 -8.63 10.27
C ASP A 31 7.36 -7.62 9.67
N ILE A 32 7.60 -6.50 10.36
CA ILE A 32 8.54 -5.46 9.93
C ILE A 32 9.96 -5.91 10.29
N LYS A 33 10.85 -5.91 9.29
CA LYS A 33 12.28 -6.17 9.45
C LYS A 33 13.01 -4.85 9.47
N GLN A 34 13.95 -4.72 10.41
CA GLN A 34 14.80 -3.56 10.59
C GLN A 34 16.24 -3.91 10.18
N TYR A 35 16.87 -3.07 9.37
CA TYR A 35 18.26 -3.21 8.94
C TYR A 35 19.04 -1.92 9.20
N ARG A 36 20.23 -2.04 9.78
CA ARG A 36 21.10 -0.90 10.07
C ARG A 36 21.64 -0.29 8.78
N MET A 37 21.66 1.03 8.69
CA MET A 37 22.22 1.76 7.55
C MET A 37 23.68 2.20 7.82
N ASP A 38 24.46 2.39 6.75
CA ASP A 38 25.90 2.71 6.84
C ASP A 38 26.19 4.01 7.60
N LYS A 39 25.32 5.02 7.48
CA LYS A 39 25.49 6.35 8.09
C LYS A 39 24.80 6.50 9.45
N GLY A 40 24.35 5.40 10.04
CA GLY A 40 23.49 5.40 11.22
C GLY A 40 22.01 5.33 10.87
N GLY A 41 21.18 5.10 11.89
CA GLY A 41 19.76 4.85 11.69
C GLY A 41 19.45 3.49 11.07
N TYR A 42 18.21 3.36 10.61
CA TYR A 42 17.66 2.09 10.14
C TYR A 42 16.76 2.24 8.93
N HIS A 43 16.80 1.22 8.07
CA HIS A 43 15.85 0.94 7.00
C HIS A 43 14.87 -0.14 7.48
N TYR A 44 13.60 0.00 7.12
CA TYR A 44 12.52 -0.87 7.52
C TYR A 44 11.85 -1.46 6.28
N VAL A 45 11.59 -2.77 6.29
CA VAL A 45 10.81 -3.42 5.22
C VAL A 45 9.77 -4.38 5.76
N ALA A 46 8.70 -4.55 5.00
CA ALA A 46 7.79 -5.67 5.15
C ALA A 46 7.25 -6.11 3.78
N ASP A 47 6.77 -7.35 3.71
CA ASP A 47 6.16 -7.88 2.49
C ASP A 47 4.82 -7.15 2.22
N GLY A 48 4.63 -6.73 0.97
CA GLY A 48 3.42 -6.10 0.48
C GLY A 48 2.69 -6.96 -0.56
N PRO A 49 1.58 -6.45 -1.12
CA PRO A 49 0.86 -7.14 -2.19
C PRO A 49 1.66 -7.18 -3.49
N LEU A 50 1.45 -8.21 -4.32
CA LEU A 50 2.01 -8.33 -5.68
C LEU A 50 3.53 -8.08 -5.76
N ASP A 51 4.28 -8.77 -4.90
CA ASP A 51 5.75 -8.66 -4.78
C ASP A 51 6.27 -7.27 -4.41
N GLN A 52 5.39 -6.29 -4.17
CA GLN A 52 5.78 -4.99 -3.63
C GLN A 52 6.28 -5.14 -2.19
N LYS A 53 7.04 -4.13 -1.75
CA LYS A 53 7.50 -4.01 -0.37
C LYS A 53 6.96 -2.74 0.25
N TRP A 54 6.59 -2.83 1.50
CA TRP A 54 6.53 -1.68 2.37
C TRP A 54 7.96 -1.29 2.72
N ALA A 55 8.31 -0.01 2.59
CA ALA A 55 9.65 0.47 2.88
C ALA A 55 9.63 1.81 3.62
N GLY A 56 10.63 2.03 4.47
CA GLY A 56 10.81 3.29 5.18
C GLY A 56 12.21 3.40 5.79
N GLU A 57 12.63 4.61 6.12
CA GLU A 57 13.96 4.89 6.66
C GLU A 57 13.88 5.94 7.76
N ASN A 58 14.76 5.82 8.75
CA ASN A 58 15.02 6.86 9.72
C ASN A 58 16.51 6.87 10.08
N GLU A 59 17.23 7.86 9.57
CA GLU A 59 18.69 8.03 9.73
C GLU A 59 19.13 8.28 11.18
N THR A 60 18.19 8.64 12.06
CA THR A 60 18.46 8.96 13.47
C THR A 60 17.88 7.94 14.45
N ALA A 61 17.16 6.92 13.95
CA ALA A 61 16.55 5.91 14.79
C ALA A 61 17.58 5.04 15.53
N LYS A 62 17.22 4.64 16.73
CA LYS A 62 17.92 3.58 17.48
C LYS A 62 17.40 2.21 17.06
N GLU A 63 18.07 1.15 17.51
CA GLU A 63 17.55 -0.21 17.33
C GLU A 63 16.23 -0.34 18.10
N LEU A 64 15.22 -0.89 17.45
CA LEU A 64 13.88 -0.97 18.00
C LEU A 64 13.43 -2.42 18.08
N ARG A 65 12.72 -2.77 19.14
CA ARG A 65 11.99 -4.03 19.19
C ARG A 65 10.71 -3.88 18.36
N MET A 66 10.73 -4.28 17.09
CA MET A 66 9.59 -4.12 16.16
C MET A 66 8.24 -4.58 16.76
N ALA A 67 8.23 -5.70 17.48
CA ALA A 67 7.02 -6.24 18.12
C ALA A 67 6.45 -5.38 19.27
N SER A 68 7.17 -4.35 19.75
CA SER A 68 6.65 -3.39 20.74
C SER A 68 6.09 -2.11 20.11
N LEU A 69 6.11 -1.99 18.77
CA LEU A 69 5.45 -0.88 18.09
C LEU A 69 3.95 -1.15 18.02
N GLU A 70 3.18 -0.08 18.05
CA GLU A 70 1.74 -0.07 17.83
C GLU A 70 1.43 0.61 16.50
N PHE A 71 0.54 0.01 15.71
CA PHE A 71 -0.02 0.71 14.56
C PHE A 71 -0.88 1.88 15.03
N THR A 72 -0.78 3.04 14.38
CA THR A 72 -1.50 4.25 14.79
C THR A 72 -2.38 4.82 13.70
N ALA A 73 -1.91 4.79 12.45
CA ALA A 73 -2.63 5.38 11.33
C ALA A 73 -2.16 4.87 9.96
N ALA A 74 -3.05 5.01 8.98
CA ALA A 74 -2.74 4.90 7.56
C ALA A 74 -3.18 6.17 6.83
N ASN A 75 -2.44 6.58 5.81
CA ASN A 75 -2.76 7.73 4.97
C ASN A 75 -2.56 7.38 3.49
N TYR A 76 -3.60 7.58 2.67
CA TYR A 76 -3.49 7.49 1.23
C TYR A 76 -3.07 8.85 0.65
N LYS A 77 -1.99 8.84 -0.13
CA LYS A 77 -1.51 9.99 -0.88
C LYS A 77 -1.81 9.74 -2.36
N PRO A 78 -2.83 10.37 -2.96
CA PRO A 78 -3.00 10.31 -4.41
C PRO A 78 -1.82 11.01 -5.11
N ILE A 79 -1.66 10.73 -6.41
CA ILE A 79 -0.70 11.43 -7.27
C ILE A 79 -0.96 12.94 -7.16
N ASN A 80 0.09 13.71 -6.94
CA ASN A 80 0.07 15.15 -7.14
C ASN A 80 1.35 15.59 -7.83
N ASP A 81 1.25 16.60 -8.69
CA ASP A 81 2.35 17.00 -9.58
C ASP A 81 3.55 17.61 -8.84
N GLU A 82 3.40 18.03 -7.59
CA GLU A 82 4.42 18.82 -6.87
C GLU A 82 5.18 18.06 -5.76
N ARG A 83 4.62 16.99 -5.18
CA ARG A 83 5.19 16.30 -4.00
C ARG A 83 5.13 14.77 -4.05
N ASN A 84 4.27 14.18 -4.88
CA ASN A 84 4.08 12.72 -4.98
C ASN A 84 3.92 12.29 -6.45
N SER A 85 5.02 11.88 -7.07
CA SER A 85 5.03 11.36 -8.45
C SER A 85 4.28 10.05 -8.62
N MET A 86 3.93 9.36 -7.53
CA MET A 86 3.18 8.10 -7.52
C MET A 86 2.19 8.08 -6.36
N PRO A 87 1.02 7.42 -6.51
CA PRO A 87 0.09 7.27 -5.42
C PRO A 87 0.66 6.29 -4.41
N ALA A 88 0.48 6.55 -3.11
CA ALA A 88 1.09 5.78 -2.05
C ALA A 88 0.17 5.61 -0.85
N VAL A 89 0.34 4.51 -0.12
CA VAL A 89 -0.21 4.37 1.23
C VAL A 89 0.95 4.45 2.22
N ILE A 90 0.78 5.26 3.26
CA ILE A 90 1.74 5.49 4.34
C ILE A 90 1.16 4.92 5.62
N CYS A 91 1.91 4.08 6.32
CA CYS A 91 1.54 3.48 7.60
C CYS A 91 2.45 4.02 8.70
N ASP A 92 1.85 4.46 9.80
CA ASP A 92 2.53 5.06 10.95
C ASP A 92 2.43 4.14 12.18
N TYR A 93 3.56 3.95 12.85
CA TYR A 93 3.70 3.15 14.05
C TYR A 93 4.44 3.93 15.13
N SER A 94 4.00 3.80 16.39
CA SER A 94 4.64 4.40 17.56
C SER A 94 5.12 3.34 18.54
N GLY A 95 6.26 3.59 19.18
CA GLY A 95 6.82 2.79 20.26
C GLY A 95 6.92 3.59 21.56
N ALA A 96 7.80 3.15 22.46
CA ALA A 96 8.05 3.84 23.71
C ALA A 96 8.83 5.15 23.48
N GLY A 97 8.49 6.21 24.23
CA GLY A 97 9.15 7.51 24.08
C GLY A 97 8.91 8.11 22.70
N ASP A 98 10.00 8.46 22.00
CA ASP A 98 9.98 9.07 20.67
C ASP A 98 10.16 8.05 19.52
N ASP A 99 10.11 6.76 19.83
CA ASP A 99 10.27 5.70 18.83
C ASP A 99 9.10 5.72 17.84
N ALA A 100 9.40 5.86 16.55
CA ALA A 100 8.40 5.86 15.50
C ALA A 100 8.94 5.21 14.22
N VAL A 101 8.07 4.48 13.54
CA VAL A 101 8.34 3.88 12.23
C VAL A 101 7.26 4.33 11.25
N ARG A 102 7.70 4.70 10.05
CA ARG A 102 6.83 5.02 8.93
C ARG A 102 7.18 4.10 7.76
N LEU A 103 6.19 3.39 7.24
CA LEU A 103 6.33 2.55 6.05
C LEU A 103 5.48 3.09 4.92
N VAL A 104 5.99 2.97 3.69
CA VAL A 104 5.33 3.43 2.47
C VAL A 104 5.21 2.27 1.50
N LEU A 105 4.00 2.07 0.96
CA LEU A 105 3.74 1.23 -0.21
C LEU A 105 3.49 2.15 -1.40
N LYS A 106 4.21 1.94 -2.49
CA LYS A 106 4.02 2.66 -3.75
C LYS A 106 4.47 1.79 -4.94
N PRO A 107 3.78 1.86 -6.08
CA PRO A 107 2.53 2.59 -6.30
C PRO A 107 1.29 1.84 -5.78
N VAL A 108 0.27 2.58 -5.33
CA VAL A 108 -1.05 2.04 -5.00
C VAL A 108 -2.10 2.61 -5.95
N HIS A 109 -2.50 1.84 -6.96
CA HIS A 109 -3.48 2.28 -7.94
C HIS A 109 -4.90 1.91 -7.53
N GLN A 110 -5.87 2.70 -8.01
CA GLN A 110 -7.31 2.47 -7.79
C GLN A 110 -7.70 2.26 -6.32
N PHE A 111 -7.10 3.06 -5.43
CA PHE A 111 -7.37 3.02 -4.01
C PHE A 111 -8.87 3.21 -3.72
N SER A 112 -9.41 2.35 -2.87
CA SER A 112 -10.70 2.56 -2.21
C SER A 112 -10.69 1.95 -0.81
N HIS A 113 -11.59 2.40 0.06
CA HIS A 113 -11.67 1.87 1.42
C HIS A 113 -12.22 0.44 1.37
N ALA A 114 -11.63 -0.47 2.13
CA ALA A 114 -12.26 -1.77 2.34
C ALA A 114 -13.53 -1.61 3.21
N PRO A 115 -14.55 -2.48 3.06
CA PRO A 115 -15.72 -2.43 3.92
C PRO A 115 -15.38 -2.57 5.42
N ASN A 116 -16.18 -1.97 6.30
CA ASN A 116 -16.04 -2.07 7.76
C ASN A 116 -14.70 -1.56 8.33
N THR A 117 -14.14 -0.51 7.71
CA THR A 117 -12.90 0.16 8.12
C THR A 117 -13.17 1.57 8.66
N PHE A 118 -12.15 2.21 9.23
CA PHE A 118 -12.22 3.53 9.84
C PHE A 118 -11.58 4.62 8.97
N TRP A 119 -11.58 4.43 7.65
CA TRP A 119 -11.12 5.46 6.73
C TRP A 119 -12.10 6.65 6.69
N GLU A 120 -11.59 7.84 6.97
CA GLU A 120 -12.24 9.13 6.78
C GLU A 120 -11.50 9.88 5.67
N ALA A 121 -12.10 9.96 4.48
CA ALA A 121 -11.41 10.36 3.26
C ALA A 121 -10.07 9.60 3.13
N ASN A 122 -8.95 10.29 2.94
CA ASN A 122 -7.65 9.65 2.71
C ASN A 122 -6.86 9.31 3.99
N TYR A 123 -7.51 9.29 5.16
CA TYR A 123 -6.84 9.04 6.43
C TYR A 123 -7.61 8.03 7.27
N CYS A 124 -6.91 7.12 7.93
CA CYS A 124 -7.48 6.15 8.85
C CYS A 124 -6.67 6.17 10.14
N LYS A 125 -7.33 6.33 11.28
CA LYS A 125 -6.73 6.29 12.61
C LYS A 125 -7.32 5.14 13.40
N ALA A 126 -6.50 4.17 13.75
CA ALA A 126 -6.89 2.98 14.52
C ALA A 126 -5.66 2.37 15.20
N ASN A 127 -5.88 1.63 16.27
CA ASN A 127 -4.86 0.80 16.93
C ASN A 127 -4.80 -0.64 16.39
N ASP A 128 -5.65 -0.97 15.42
CA ASP A 128 -5.70 -2.24 14.70
C ASP A 128 -5.52 -1.95 13.21
N ASN A 129 -4.45 -2.48 12.62
CA ASN A 129 -4.11 -2.28 11.22
C ASN A 129 -5.18 -2.82 10.26
N LEU A 130 -5.98 -3.81 10.69
CA LEU A 130 -7.09 -4.35 9.90
C LEU A 130 -8.26 -3.36 9.79
N LYS A 131 -8.38 -2.41 10.72
CA LYS A 131 -9.36 -1.32 10.62
C LYS A 131 -9.00 -0.27 9.58
N CYS A 132 -7.80 -0.35 9.00
CA CYS A 132 -7.33 0.52 7.92
C CYS A 132 -7.05 -0.26 6.62
N MET A 133 -7.74 -1.38 6.39
CA MET A 133 -7.66 -2.11 5.12
C MET A 133 -8.15 -1.27 3.94
N PHE A 134 -7.55 -1.49 2.77
CA PHE A 134 -7.90 -0.79 1.54
C PHE A 134 -7.88 -1.75 0.36
N ASN A 135 -8.65 -1.43 -0.67
CA ASN A 135 -8.62 -2.13 -1.94
C ASN A 135 -7.73 -1.38 -2.94
N HIS A 136 -7.08 -2.10 -3.84
CA HIS A 136 -6.22 -1.57 -4.90
C HIS A 136 -6.13 -2.53 -6.09
N GLN A 137 -5.51 -2.09 -7.20
CA GLN A 137 -5.25 -2.90 -8.40
C GLN A 137 -3.80 -2.78 -8.87
#